data_AF-A0A1H8S5J3-F1
#
_entry.id   AF-A0A1H8S5J3-F1
#
_cell.length_a   1.000
_cell.length_b   1.000
_cell.length_c   1.000
_cell.angle_alpha   90.00
_cell.angle_beta   90.00
_cell.angle_gamma   90.00
#
_symmetry.space_group_name_H-M   'P 1'
#
loop_
_entity.id
_entity.type
_entity.pdbx_description
1 polymer ?
#
loop_
_entity_poly.entity_id
_entity_poly.type
_entity_poly.pdbx_seq_one_letter_code
_entity_poly.pdbx_strand_id
1 'polypeptide(L)'
;MIGAVLRLHSDIEFAERSIDSLRGRLRSLTISPQAIDEPNARDLLDSAQRLALAVTARNAHLAAATAVLDGLRRREPPPAPALPAALAAGPAQPADLLRTR
;
A
#
# COMPACT_ATOMS: atom_id res chain seq x y z
N MET A 1 -2.99 -6.83 -8.49
CA MET A 1 -3.18 -6.22 -7.16
C MET A 1 -1.86 -6.02 -6.43
N ILE A 2 -1.02 -7.05 -6.24
CA ILE A 2 0.34 -6.89 -5.67
C ILE A 2 1.18 -5.87 -6.46
N GLY A 3 1.15 -5.92 -7.80
CA GLY A 3 1.81 -4.91 -8.63
C GLY A 3 1.32 -3.48 -8.42
N ALA A 4 0.06 -3.28 -8.01
CA ALA A 4 -0.47 -1.94 -7.70
C ALA A 4 0.08 -1.45 -6.35
N VAL A 5 0.19 -2.32 -5.35
CA VAL A 5 0.80 -1.99 -4.05
C VAL A 5 2.29 -1.66 -4.21
N LEU A 6 3.02 -2.45 -5.01
CA LEU A 6 4.45 -2.20 -5.30
C LEU A 6 4.66 -0.85 -5.99
N ARG A 7 3.80 -0.51 -6.96
CA ARG A 7 3.85 0.78 -7.64
C ARG A 7 3.54 1.95 -6.70
N LEU A 8 2.51 1.83 -5.86
CA LEU A 8 2.19 2.85 -4.88
C LEU A 8 3.32 3.05 -3.88
N HIS A 9 4.00 1.97 -3.46
CA HIS A 9 5.17 2.06 -2.61
C HIS A 9 6.31 2.84 -3.28
N SER A 10 6.64 2.55 -4.56
CA SER A 10 7.67 3.32 -5.27
C SER A 10 7.31 4.80 -5.47
N ASP A 11 6.02 5.10 -5.69
CA ASP A 11 5.53 6.47 -5.85
C ASP A 11 5.63 7.25 -4.51
N ILE A 12 5.34 6.60 -3.39
CA ILE A 12 5.53 7.17 -2.04
C ILE A 12 7.01 7.44 -1.76
N GLU A 13 7.89 6.47 -2.02
CA GLU A 13 9.35 6.61 -1.85
C GLU A 13 9.93 7.75 -2.70
N PHE A 14 9.39 7.95 -3.91
CA PHE A 14 9.78 9.07 -4.76
C PHE A 14 9.31 10.41 -4.19
N ALA A 15 8.07 10.47 -3.70
CA ALA A 15 7.51 11.69 -3.09
C ALA A 15 8.28 12.09 -1.82
N GLU A 16 8.64 11.14 -0.96
CA GLU A 16 9.42 11.40 0.26
C GLU A 16 10.81 11.95 -0.06
N ARG A 17 11.55 11.34 -1.00
CA ARG A 17 12.85 11.86 -1.44
C ARG A 17 12.74 13.28 -2.03
N SER A 18 11.67 13.56 -2.74
CA SER A 18 11.40 14.90 -3.28
C SER A 18 11.13 15.92 -2.17
N ILE A 19 10.35 15.54 -1.14
CA ILE A 19 10.09 16.34 0.05
C ILE A 19 11.39 16.66 0.79
N ASP A 20 12.24 15.68 1.03
CA ASP A 20 13.51 15.86 1.73
C ASP A 20 14.46 16.81 0.98
N SER A 21 14.55 16.66 -0.33
CA SER A 21 15.33 17.54 -1.20
C SER A 21 14.84 18.99 -1.14
N LEU A 22 13.52 19.20 -1.26
CA LEU A 22 12.90 20.53 -1.19
C LEU A 22 13.06 21.17 0.19
N ARG A 23 12.94 20.40 1.26
CA ARG A 23 13.21 20.87 2.63
C ARG A 23 14.68 21.24 2.82
N GLY A 24 15.61 20.48 2.26
CA GLY A 24 17.03 20.81 2.24
C GLY A 24 17.29 22.14 1.55
N ARG A 25 16.70 22.36 0.37
CA ARG A 25 16.80 23.63 -0.36
C ARG A 25 16.21 24.80 0.42
N LEU A 26 15.01 24.64 0.99
CA LEU A 26 14.40 25.68 1.82
C LEU A 26 15.29 26.05 3.01
N ARG A 27 15.86 25.07 3.72
CA ARG A 27 16.82 25.33 4.81
C ARG A 27 18.04 26.10 4.32
N SER A 28 18.61 25.72 3.17
CA SER A 28 19.77 26.43 2.61
C SER A 28 19.47 27.89 2.30
N LEU A 29 18.27 28.19 1.81
CA LEU A 29 17.83 29.55 1.49
C LEU A 29 17.51 30.37 2.76
N THR A 30 17.06 29.74 3.85
CA THR A 30 16.73 30.45 5.10
C THR A 30 17.91 30.65 6.06
N ILE A 31 19.03 29.92 5.87
CA ILE A 31 20.25 30.07 6.70
C ILE A 31 20.98 31.40 6.43
N SER A 32 20.83 31.99 5.24
CA SER A 32 21.41 33.30 4.89
C SER A 32 20.34 34.37 4.68
N PRO A 33 19.78 34.95 5.76
CA PRO A 33 18.74 35.98 5.66
C PRO A 33 19.26 37.35 5.18
N GLN A 34 20.57 37.52 4.95
CA GLN A 34 21.18 38.84 4.72
C GLN A 34 21.03 39.41 3.30
N ALA A 35 20.40 38.70 2.37
CA ALA A 35 19.92 39.29 1.11
C ALA A 35 18.89 38.36 0.48
N ILE A 36 17.64 38.43 0.96
CA ILE A 36 16.51 37.95 0.15
C ILE A 36 16.34 39.00 -0.97
N ASP A 37 17.24 38.98 -1.93
CA ASP A 37 17.03 39.65 -3.20
C ASP A 37 15.79 39.03 -3.87
N GLU A 38 15.07 39.80 -4.66
CA GLU A 38 13.87 39.37 -5.40
C GLU A 38 14.00 37.97 -6.07
N PRO A 39 15.13 37.58 -6.70
CA PRO A 39 15.32 36.23 -7.21
C PRO A 39 15.31 35.12 -6.13
N ASN A 40 15.88 35.38 -4.95
CA ASN A 40 15.89 34.42 -3.84
C ASN A 40 14.49 34.25 -3.22
N ALA A 41 13.68 35.32 -3.18
CA ALA A 41 12.28 35.24 -2.75
C ALA A 41 11.44 34.36 -3.68
N ARG A 42 11.64 34.51 -5.01
CA ARG A 42 10.97 33.69 -6.01
C ARG A 42 11.34 32.21 -5.89
N ASP A 43 12.63 31.92 -5.72
CA ASP A 43 13.12 30.55 -5.56
C ASP A 43 12.62 29.89 -4.27
N LEU A 44 12.50 30.67 -3.19
CA LEU A 44 11.90 30.23 -1.93
C LEU A 44 10.42 29.88 -2.12
N LEU A 45 9.65 30.75 -2.80
CA LEU A 45 8.23 30.55 -3.07
C LEU A 45 8.00 29.33 -3.99
N ASP A 46 8.79 29.19 -5.07
CA ASP A 46 8.72 28.02 -5.97
C ASP A 46 9.04 26.73 -5.22
N SER A 47 10.10 26.74 -4.39
CA SER A 47 10.47 25.57 -3.58
C SER A 47 9.37 25.22 -2.56
N ALA A 48 8.74 26.21 -1.94
CA ALA A 48 7.62 25.99 -1.01
C ALA A 48 6.37 25.44 -1.73
N GLN A 49 6.05 25.97 -2.91
CA GLN A 49 4.94 25.48 -3.73
C GLN A 49 5.17 24.03 -4.19
N ARG A 50 6.38 23.72 -4.67
CA ARG A 50 6.76 22.34 -5.04
C ARG A 50 6.68 21.39 -3.85
N LEU A 51 7.06 21.86 -2.65
CA LEU A 51 6.96 21.05 -1.43
C LEU A 51 5.51 20.72 -1.10
N ALA A 52 4.61 21.71 -1.18
CA ALA A 52 3.18 21.49 -0.97
C ALA A 52 2.62 20.47 -1.97
N LEU A 53 2.97 20.58 -3.25
CA LEU A 53 2.56 19.62 -4.28
C LEU A 53 3.07 18.21 -4.02
N ALA A 54 4.34 18.07 -3.61
CA ALA A 54 4.93 16.76 -3.29
C ALA A 54 4.24 16.12 -2.07
N VAL A 55 3.91 16.90 -1.04
CA VAL A 55 3.15 16.42 0.13
C VAL A 55 1.73 15.99 -0.27
N THR A 56 1.04 16.77 -1.10
CA THR A 56 -0.29 16.41 -1.60
C THR A 56 -0.25 15.11 -2.40
N ALA A 57 0.73 14.94 -3.30
CA ALA A 57 0.91 13.71 -4.07
C ALA A 57 1.15 12.50 -3.15
N ARG A 58 2.07 12.63 -2.18
CA ARG A 58 2.31 11.57 -1.18
C ARG A 58 1.02 11.16 -0.47
N ASN A 59 0.26 12.13 0.03
CA ASN A 59 -0.97 11.86 0.77
C ASN A 59 -2.01 11.17 -0.12
N ALA A 60 -2.10 11.52 -1.40
CA ALA A 60 -2.96 10.83 -2.36
C ALA A 60 -2.51 9.37 -2.58
N HIS A 61 -1.20 9.10 -2.72
CA HIS A 61 -0.68 7.75 -2.84
C HIS A 61 -0.92 6.91 -1.58
N LEU A 62 -0.76 7.49 -0.39
CA LEU A 62 -1.07 6.83 0.87
C LEU A 62 -2.56 6.49 0.97
N ALA A 63 -3.45 7.41 0.61
CA ALA A 63 -4.90 7.15 0.58
C ALA A 63 -5.26 6.01 -0.38
N ALA A 64 -4.66 6.01 -1.58
CA ALA A 64 -4.85 4.94 -2.56
C ALA A 64 -4.32 3.59 -2.05
N ALA A 65 -3.14 3.58 -1.40
CA ALA A 65 -2.57 2.36 -0.82
C ALA A 65 -3.47 1.78 0.26
N THR A 66 -3.97 2.61 1.17
CA THR A 66 -4.93 2.20 2.20
C THR A 66 -6.19 1.62 1.58
N ALA A 67 -6.76 2.27 0.57
CA ALA A 67 -7.95 1.76 -0.12
C ALA A 67 -7.73 0.39 -0.79
N VAL A 68 -6.57 0.18 -1.42
CA VAL A 68 -6.21 -1.11 -2.04
C VAL A 68 -6.06 -2.19 -0.96
N LEU A 69 -5.36 -1.90 0.14
CA LEU A 69 -5.17 -2.85 1.24
C LEU A 69 -6.51 -3.21 1.92
N ASP A 70 -7.39 -2.23 2.14
CA ASP A 70 -8.73 -2.48 2.66
C ASP A 70 -9.59 -3.30 1.70
N GLY A 71 -9.44 -3.10 0.39
CA GLY A 71 -10.09 -3.93 -0.62
C GLY A 71 -9.60 -5.38 -0.60
N LEU A 72 -8.31 -5.60 -0.37
CA LEU A 72 -7.74 -6.94 -0.21
C LEU A 72 -8.25 -7.62 1.06
N ARG A 73 -8.31 -6.89 2.19
CA ARG A 73 -8.84 -7.42 3.45
C ARG A 73 -10.29 -7.85 3.35
N ARG A 74 -11.11 -7.13 2.57
CA ARG A 74 -12.53 -7.43 2.36
C ARG A 74 -12.80 -8.60 1.42
N ARG A 75 -11.80 -9.07 0.67
CA ARG A 75 -11.98 -10.18 -0.26
C ARG A 75 -11.89 -11.49 0.52
N GLU A 76 -13.04 -12.08 0.86
CA GLU A 76 -13.16 -13.45 1.37
C GLU A 76 -12.33 -14.41 0.49
N PRO A 77 -11.55 -15.35 1.07
CA PRO A 77 -10.96 -16.41 0.26
C PRO A 77 -12.07 -17.12 -0.54
N PRO A 78 -11.80 -17.53 -1.80
CA PRO A 78 -12.80 -18.28 -2.56
C PRO A 78 -13.23 -19.50 -1.74
N PRO A 79 -14.53 -19.86 -1.74
CA PRO A 79 -14.98 -21.05 -1.02
C PRO A 79 -14.13 -22.23 -1.47
N ALA A 80 -13.56 -22.95 -0.50
CA ALA A 80 -12.80 -24.15 -0.79
C ALA A 80 -13.69 -25.08 -1.64
N PRO A 81 -13.15 -25.70 -2.70
CA PRO A 81 -13.93 -26.65 -3.48
C PRO A 81 -14.47 -27.72 -2.53
N ALA A 82 -15.80 -27.88 -2.53
CA ALA A 82 -16.45 -28.92 -1.76
C ALA A 82 -15.86 -30.26 -2.21
N LEU A 83 -15.06 -30.89 -1.34
CA LEU A 83 -14.63 -32.26 -1.55
C LEU A 83 -15.90 -33.11 -1.68
N PRO A 84 -16.05 -33.93 -2.75
CA PRO A 84 -17.19 -34.81 -2.88
C PRO A 84 -17.31 -35.66 -1.61
N ALA A 85 -18.51 -35.71 -1.02
CA ALA A 85 -18.82 -36.49 0.19
C ALA A 85 -18.59 -38.02 0.03
N ALA A 86 -18.16 -38.47 -1.15
CA ALA A 86 -17.92 -39.88 -1.48
C ALA A 86 -16.72 -40.51 -0.75
N LEU A 87 -15.85 -39.73 -0.08
CA LEU A 87 -14.73 -40.27 0.69
C LEU A 87 -15.05 -40.54 2.18
N ALA A 88 -16.27 -40.22 2.66
CA ALA A 88 -16.68 -40.52 4.03
C ALA A 88 -17.36 -41.89 4.21
N ALA A 89 -17.50 -42.67 3.12
CA ALA A 89 -17.92 -44.08 3.20
C ALA A 89 -16.68 -44.96 3.41
N GLY A 90 -16.18 -45.00 4.64
CA GLY A 90 -15.31 -46.09 5.08
C GLY A 90 -16.02 -47.44 4.90
N PRO A 91 -15.27 -48.54 4.68
CA PRO A 91 -15.86 -49.82 4.30
C PRO A 91 -16.89 -50.29 5.33
N ALA A 92 -18.08 -50.64 4.84
CA ALA A 92 -19.11 -51.29 5.62
C ALA A 92 -18.51 -52.55 6.28
N GLN A 93 -18.46 -52.57 7.61
CA GLN A 93 -18.15 -53.80 8.33
C GLN A 93 -19.30 -54.80 8.07
N PRO A 94 -19.01 -56.02 7.59
CA PRO A 94 -20.05 -57.02 7.43
C PRO A 94 -20.59 -57.40 8.81
N ALA A 95 -21.90 -57.18 8.98
CA ALA A 95 -22.66 -57.64 10.12
C ALA A 95 -22.64 -59.18 10.15
N ASP A 96 -22.26 -59.68 11.31
CA ASP A 96 -22.30 -61.06 11.77
C ASP A 96 -23.64 -61.73 11.45
N LEU A 97 -23.63 -62.71 10.54
CA LEU A 97 -24.78 -63.57 10.22
C LEU A 97 -24.33 -65.02 10.01
N LEU A 98 -23.88 -65.69 11.07
CA LEU A 98 -24.05 -67.14 11.20
C LEU A 98 -24.46 -67.51 12.62
N ARG A 99 -25.76 -67.42 12.88
CA ARG A 99 -26.43 -68.21 13.92
C ARG A 99 -26.62 -69.66 13.43
N THR A 100 -26.17 -70.59 14.26
CA THR A 100 -26.75 -71.93 14.55
C THR A 100 -26.89 -72.97 13.42
N ARG A 101 -26.14 -74.08 13.54
CA ARG A 101 -26.70 -75.39 13.88
C ARG A 101 -25.65 -76.35 14.42
#